data_AF-A0A2E7JRM8-F1
#
_entry.id   AF-A0A2E7JRM8-F1
#
_cell.length_a   1.000
_cell.length_b   1.000
_cell.length_c   1.000
_cell.angle_alpha   90.00
_cell.angle_beta   90.00
_cell.angle_gamma   90.00
#
_symmetry.space_group_name_H-M   'P 1'
#
loop_
_entity.id
_entity.type
_entity.pdbx_description
1 polymer ?
#
loop_
_entity_poly.entity_id
_entity_poly.type
_entity_poly.pdbx_seq_one_letter_code
_entity_poly.pdbx_strand_id
1 'polypeptide(L)'
;MDAAARAEHFAAWHDADLVRALKLDCADYQQAYLDDIAAELDRRGVDPIAFVDQVEVRYNAGEAEPCSIATALDKLVENFPLWHALSLTRHFGATLVVQRELRSWLVSVYEDETYSRSFFVADRAALRELLHRFLLLDPWDDEAAPSYDLDSWKPLLRARSARYIQKVGEKLADADQPYTVQTPVFTRDPGGQLALLVPERAPAEQILYALQDHLLDLYARAEQAQTDNALDRELALYAELADYGLNNPAVYYNLGAALAESGRHAEAATAFIEAASLSLAELDSEVHFQARKGSGGLGGAFGALSMLAAAFKSDDDGPADQQRELPDHVEDIELQLLRLLNPLPDNLPVHHSLAAIAAIRHDVPLALERYHKILALAPDDEPAKLYIAEQEAQ
;
A
#
# COMPACT_ATOMS: atom_id res chain seq x y z
N MET A 1 40.67 39.70 9.40
CA MET A 1 41.88 38.88 9.58
C MET A 1 42.69 38.91 8.30
N ASP A 2 44.03 38.95 8.41
CA ASP A 2 44.90 38.68 7.27
C ASP A 2 44.85 37.19 6.87
N ALA A 3 45.41 36.83 5.71
CA ALA A 3 45.32 35.47 5.17
C ALA A 3 46.03 34.42 6.05
N ALA A 4 47.12 34.78 6.73
CA ALA A 4 47.87 33.86 7.60
C ALA A 4 47.07 33.51 8.87
N ALA A 5 46.41 34.51 9.47
CA ALA A 5 45.53 34.29 10.61
C ALA A 5 44.29 33.45 10.24
N ARG A 6 43.77 33.57 9.00
CA ARG A 6 42.65 32.73 8.54
C ARG A 6 43.05 31.28 8.32
N ALA A 7 44.22 31.03 7.75
CA ALA A 7 44.75 29.67 7.61
C ALA A 7 44.92 28.97 8.98
N GLU A 8 45.45 29.67 9.98
CA GLU A 8 45.57 29.13 11.35
C GLU A 8 44.20 28.91 12.02
N HIS A 9 43.23 29.77 11.75
CA HIS A 9 41.86 29.61 12.23
C HIS A 9 41.17 28.36 11.67
N PHE A 10 41.25 28.12 10.36
CA PHE A 10 40.66 26.93 9.73
C PHE A 10 41.41 25.64 10.04
N ALA A 11 42.72 25.71 10.30
CA ALA A 11 43.50 24.57 10.79
C ALA A 11 42.93 24.00 12.11
N ALA A 12 42.24 24.81 12.91
CA ALA A 12 41.61 24.40 14.16
C ALA A 12 40.19 23.80 13.99
N TRP A 13 39.58 23.92 12.81
CA TRP A 13 38.23 23.38 12.54
C TRP A 13 38.28 21.89 12.18
N HIS A 14 37.23 21.15 12.51
CA HIS A 14 37.08 19.77 12.05
C HIS A 14 36.68 19.74 10.57
N ASP A 15 36.97 18.63 9.89
CA ASP A 15 36.64 18.48 8.47
C ASP A 15 35.13 18.63 8.20
N ALA A 16 34.28 18.16 9.12
CA ALA A 16 32.83 18.33 9.04
C ALA A 16 32.40 19.81 9.05
N ASP A 17 33.03 20.64 9.89
CA ASP A 17 32.73 22.06 10.00
C ASP A 17 33.14 22.82 8.72
N LEU A 18 34.30 22.46 8.16
CA LEU A 18 34.80 23.01 6.90
C LEU A 18 33.91 22.63 5.72
N VAL A 19 33.53 21.35 5.60
CA VAL A 19 32.64 20.86 4.54
C VAL A 19 31.26 21.50 4.68
N ARG A 20 30.72 21.61 5.91
CA ARG A 20 29.43 22.26 6.16
C ARG A 20 29.45 23.73 5.72
N ALA A 21 30.48 24.48 6.09
CA ALA A 21 30.61 25.89 5.69
C ALA A 21 30.73 26.05 4.18
N LEU A 22 31.45 25.15 3.50
CA LEU A 22 31.62 25.19 2.05
C LEU A 22 30.34 24.81 1.28
N LYS A 23 29.56 23.86 1.80
CA LYS A 23 28.43 23.27 1.07
C LYS A 23 27.06 23.78 1.48
N LEU A 24 26.82 23.93 2.79
CA LEU A 24 25.49 24.22 3.32
C LEU A 24 25.34 25.69 3.69
N ASP A 25 26.31 26.22 4.42
CA ASP A 25 26.24 27.57 4.98
C ASP A 25 26.98 28.59 4.07
N CYS A 26 27.24 28.23 2.79
CA CYS A 26 28.10 29.00 1.90
C CYS A 26 27.60 30.42 1.63
N ALA A 27 26.29 30.65 1.72
CA ALA A 27 25.67 31.97 1.57
C ALA A 27 26.04 32.94 2.70
N ASP A 28 26.43 32.44 3.88
CA ASP A 28 26.81 33.25 5.04
C ASP A 28 28.26 33.76 4.96
N TYR A 29 29.04 33.27 4.00
CA TYR A 29 30.46 33.55 3.86
C TYR A 29 30.79 34.33 2.59
N GLN A 30 31.84 35.14 2.66
CA GLN A 30 32.41 35.78 1.47
C GLN A 30 33.22 34.77 0.66
N GLN A 31 33.26 34.92 -0.67
CA GLN A 31 33.98 34.01 -1.56
C GLN A 31 35.44 33.76 -1.14
N ALA A 32 36.17 34.81 -0.75
CA ALA A 32 37.57 34.68 -0.32
C ALA A 32 37.72 33.82 0.96
N TYR A 33 36.69 33.73 1.80
CA TYR A 33 36.67 32.87 2.99
C TYR A 33 36.41 31.41 2.60
N LEU A 34 35.52 31.18 1.63
CA LEU A 34 35.26 29.86 1.06
C LEU A 34 36.48 29.30 0.30
N ASP A 35 37.21 30.15 -0.42
CA ASP A 35 38.44 29.77 -1.13
C ASP A 35 39.53 29.30 -0.14
N ASP A 36 39.66 29.97 1.01
CA ASP A 36 40.61 29.57 2.07
C ASP A 36 40.17 28.24 2.74
N ILE A 37 38.87 28.01 2.92
CA ILE A 37 38.31 26.73 3.41
C ILE A 37 38.60 25.59 2.42
N ALA A 38 38.36 25.83 1.13
CA ALA A 38 38.62 24.85 0.08
C ALA A 38 40.11 24.48 0.01
N ALA A 39 41.00 25.47 0.08
CA ALA A 39 42.45 25.22 0.11
C ALA A 39 42.89 24.40 1.33
N GLU A 40 42.25 24.60 2.49
CA GLU A 40 42.53 23.82 3.69
C GLU A 40 42.03 22.37 3.57
N LEU A 41 40.85 22.15 2.99
CA LEU A 41 40.34 20.80 2.68
C LEU A 41 41.24 20.06 1.69
N ASP A 42 41.68 20.74 0.62
CA ASP A 42 42.63 20.21 -0.35
C ASP A 42 43.96 19.81 0.30
N ARG A 43 44.47 20.66 1.21
CA ARG A 43 45.71 20.38 1.98
C ARG A 43 45.57 19.13 2.85
N ARG A 44 44.37 18.85 3.38
CA ARG A 44 44.06 17.67 4.17
C ARG A 44 43.73 16.44 3.31
N GLY A 45 43.52 16.62 2.01
CA GLY A 45 43.10 15.56 1.10
C GLY A 45 41.65 15.11 1.32
N VAL A 46 40.79 16.02 1.82
CA VAL A 46 39.37 15.75 2.05
C VAL A 46 38.58 16.22 0.84
N ASP A 47 37.99 15.28 0.10
CA ASP A 47 37.06 15.60 -0.99
C ASP A 47 35.66 15.87 -0.41
N PRO A 48 35.12 17.11 -0.54
CA PRO A 48 33.80 17.44 -0.03
C PRO A 48 32.68 16.58 -0.63
N ILE A 49 32.80 16.12 -1.87
CA ILE A 49 31.78 15.29 -2.53
C ILE A 49 31.78 13.90 -1.91
N ALA A 50 32.96 13.27 -1.81
CA ALA A 50 33.09 11.97 -1.14
C ALA A 50 32.71 12.04 0.35
N PHE A 51 32.91 13.18 1.01
CA PHE A 51 32.52 13.39 2.40
C PHE A 51 31.00 13.34 2.60
N VAL A 52 30.24 13.94 1.69
CA VAL A 52 28.76 13.97 1.77
C VAL A 52 28.09 12.75 1.14
N ASP A 53 28.85 11.87 0.46
CA ASP A 53 28.38 10.61 -0.14
C ASP A 53 28.07 9.51 0.90
N GLN A 54 27.61 9.93 2.08
CA GLN A 54 27.15 9.08 3.16
C GLN A 54 25.79 9.60 3.60
N VAL A 55 24.75 8.90 3.16
CA VAL A 55 23.34 9.28 3.36
C VAL A 55 22.59 8.10 3.94
N GLU A 56 21.46 8.38 4.60
CA GLU A 56 20.59 7.33 5.12
C GLU A 56 19.34 7.21 4.26
N VAL A 57 18.91 5.97 4.04
CA VAL A 57 17.66 5.69 3.33
C VAL A 57 16.78 4.79 4.17
N ARG A 58 15.50 5.12 4.21
CA ARG A 58 14.46 4.33 4.88
C ARG A 58 13.33 4.06 3.91
N TYR A 59 12.94 2.79 3.79
CA TYR A 59 11.77 2.40 3.01
C TYR A 59 10.55 2.27 3.90
N ASN A 60 9.49 3.04 3.64
CA ASN A 60 8.31 3.15 4.49
C ASN A 60 8.68 3.36 5.98
N ALA A 61 8.08 2.60 6.89
CA ALA A 61 8.40 2.59 8.32
C ALA A 61 9.48 1.55 8.70
N GLY A 62 10.37 1.21 7.75
CA GLY A 62 11.49 0.29 7.97
C GLY A 62 12.65 0.90 8.76
N GLU A 63 13.73 0.14 8.90
CA GLU A 63 14.98 0.62 9.49
C GLU A 63 15.73 1.54 8.50
N ALA A 64 16.49 2.49 9.03
CA ALA A 64 17.34 3.35 8.23
C ALA A 64 18.65 2.61 7.89
N GLU A 65 19.05 2.68 6.62
CA GLU A 65 20.25 2.04 6.09
C GLU A 65 21.21 3.12 5.58
N PRO A 66 22.45 3.20 6.09
CA PRO A 66 23.46 4.08 5.52
C PRO A 66 23.94 3.54 4.16
N CYS A 67 24.04 4.41 3.16
CA CYS A 67 24.52 4.06 1.82
C CYS A 67 25.09 5.28 1.07
N SER A 68 25.64 5.05 -0.13
CA SER A 68 26.05 6.13 -1.03
C SER A 68 24.83 6.81 -1.68
N ILE A 69 25.01 8.03 -2.18
CA ILE A 69 24.00 8.77 -2.94
C ILE A 69 23.55 7.98 -4.17
N ALA A 70 24.47 7.35 -4.89
CA ALA A 70 24.14 6.54 -6.05
C ALA A 70 23.23 5.35 -5.66
N THR A 71 23.58 4.62 -4.61
CA THR A 71 22.77 3.51 -4.09
C THR A 71 21.41 3.98 -3.59
N ALA A 72 21.34 5.15 -2.95
CA ALA A 72 20.10 5.74 -2.47
C ALA A 72 19.14 6.05 -3.62
N LEU A 73 19.66 6.68 -4.68
CA LEU A 73 18.86 7.01 -5.87
C LEU A 73 18.43 5.74 -6.63
N ASP A 74 19.24 4.68 -6.65
CA ASP A 74 18.88 3.43 -7.32
C ASP A 74 17.70 2.69 -6.66
N LYS A 75 17.38 3.00 -5.39
CA LYS A 75 16.15 2.52 -4.74
C LYS A 75 14.87 3.12 -5.37
N LEU A 76 14.95 4.20 -6.14
CA LEU A 76 13.85 4.74 -6.96
C LEU A 76 13.72 3.99 -8.30
N VAL A 77 13.35 2.72 -8.18
CA VAL A 77 13.12 1.82 -9.33
C VAL A 77 11.96 2.30 -10.21
N GLU A 78 11.91 1.81 -11.45
CA GLU A 78 10.87 2.22 -12.42
C GLU A 78 9.46 1.87 -11.96
N ASN A 79 9.30 0.67 -11.41
CA ASN A 79 8.03 0.18 -10.89
C ASN A 79 7.93 0.40 -9.37
N PHE A 80 8.29 1.61 -8.91
CA PHE A 80 8.17 1.93 -7.49
C PHE A 80 6.70 1.81 -7.06
N PRO A 81 6.36 1.04 -6.01
CA PRO A 81 4.97 0.75 -5.68
C PRO A 81 4.18 2.01 -5.31
N LEU A 82 2.91 2.04 -5.69
CA LEU A 82 2.01 3.15 -5.38
C LEU A 82 1.85 3.32 -3.86
N TRP A 83 1.91 4.58 -3.40
CA TRP A 83 1.82 5.01 -2.00
C TRP A 83 2.87 4.46 -1.04
N HIS A 84 3.91 3.83 -1.57
CA HIS A 84 5.10 3.59 -0.79
C HIS A 84 5.90 4.89 -0.71
N ALA A 85 6.66 5.03 0.37
CA ALA A 85 7.54 6.17 0.59
C ALA A 85 9.00 5.73 0.77
N LEU A 86 9.90 6.61 0.36
CA LEU A 86 11.33 6.52 0.59
C LEU A 86 11.76 7.79 1.33
N SER A 87 12.32 7.65 2.53
CA SER A 87 12.96 8.76 3.24
C SER A 87 14.43 8.76 2.88
N LEU A 88 14.96 9.91 2.49
CA LEU A 88 16.37 10.13 2.21
C LEU A 88 16.89 11.24 3.12
N THR A 89 17.80 10.89 4.02
CA THR A 89 18.42 11.81 4.97
C THR A 89 19.83 12.13 4.48
N ARG A 90 20.09 13.40 4.22
CA ARG A 90 21.43 13.86 3.78
C ARG A 90 22.40 13.88 4.96
N HIS A 91 23.70 13.97 4.66
CA HIS A 91 24.78 13.90 5.65
C HIS A 91 24.61 14.83 6.87
N PHE A 92 24.09 16.04 6.67
CA PHE A 92 23.81 17.00 7.75
C PHE A 92 22.33 17.04 8.17
N GLY A 93 21.65 15.90 8.23
CA GLY A 93 20.43 15.69 9.02
C GLY A 93 19.07 16.00 8.37
N ALA A 94 18.99 16.91 7.40
CA ALA A 94 17.69 17.17 6.75
C ALA A 94 17.21 15.95 5.94
N THR A 95 15.90 15.75 5.89
CA THR A 95 15.28 14.58 5.27
C THR A 95 14.23 14.99 4.24
N LEU A 96 14.26 14.35 3.07
CA LEU A 96 13.14 14.35 2.13
C LEU A 96 12.44 13.00 2.18
N VAL A 97 11.12 13.02 2.37
CA VAL A 97 10.26 11.84 2.24
C VAL A 97 9.55 11.93 0.90
N VAL A 98 9.79 10.96 0.02
CA VAL A 98 9.19 10.93 -1.30
C VAL A 98 8.20 9.77 -1.39
N GLN A 99 6.96 10.07 -1.76
CA GLN A 99 5.89 9.09 -1.89
C GLN A 99 5.41 9.03 -3.35
N ARG A 100 5.22 7.81 -3.85
CA ARG A 100 4.66 7.61 -5.19
C ARG A 100 3.16 7.84 -5.19
N GLU A 101 2.69 8.80 -5.98
CA GLU A 101 1.27 9.02 -6.28
C GLU A 101 0.91 8.47 -7.67
N LEU A 102 -0.36 8.53 -8.08
CA LEU A 102 -0.78 7.95 -9.37
C LEU A 102 -0.06 8.60 -10.56
N ARG A 103 -0.07 9.94 -10.61
CA ARG A 103 0.48 10.72 -11.74
C ARG A 103 1.72 11.53 -11.40
N SER A 104 2.17 11.50 -10.14
CA SER A 104 3.23 12.35 -9.64
C SER A 104 3.96 11.70 -8.46
N TRP A 105 4.86 12.45 -7.84
CA TRP A 105 5.52 12.13 -6.59
C TRP A 105 5.24 13.24 -5.60
N LEU A 106 4.82 12.88 -4.40
CA LEU A 106 4.74 13.80 -3.28
C LEU A 106 6.11 13.85 -2.61
N VAL A 107 6.64 15.05 -2.37
CA VAL A 107 7.88 15.27 -1.63
C VAL A 107 7.55 16.08 -0.39
N SER A 108 7.88 15.55 0.78
CA SER A 108 7.73 16.21 2.07
C SER A 108 9.10 16.54 2.66
N VAL A 109 9.26 17.79 3.06
CA VAL A 109 10.51 18.35 3.58
C VAL A 109 10.50 18.31 5.10
N TYR A 110 11.53 17.70 5.66
CA TYR A 110 11.78 17.66 7.09
C TYR A 110 13.14 18.29 7.39
N GLU A 111 13.11 19.32 8.23
CA GLU A 111 14.30 19.89 8.83
C GLU A 111 14.47 19.23 10.19
N ASP A 112 15.50 18.38 10.29
CA ASP A 112 15.65 17.41 11.37
C ASP A 112 14.39 16.52 11.51
N GLU A 113 13.64 16.68 12.60
CA GLU A 113 12.42 15.93 12.89
C GLU A 113 11.14 16.76 12.67
N THR A 114 11.26 17.99 12.17
CA THR A 114 10.13 18.91 12.02
C THR A 114 9.66 18.95 10.58
N TYR A 115 8.38 18.64 10.37
CA TYR A 115 7.71 18.82 9.09
C TYR A 115 7.68 20.32 8.73
N SER A 116 8.12 20.65 7.51
CA SER A 116 8.12 22.03 7.00
C SER A 116 7.01 22.23 5.97
N ARG A 117 7.07 21.50 4.85
CA ARG A 117 6.10 21.61 3.75
C ARG A 117 6.17 20.41 2.82
N SER A 118 5.20 20.31 1.91
CA SER A 118 5.20 19.32 0.83
C SER A 118 4.89 19.92 -0.53
N PHE A 119 5.33 19.27 -1.60
CA PHE A 119 5.04 19.68 -2.98
C PHE A 119 5.06 18.46 -3.91
N PHE A 120 4.55 18.62 -5.13
CA PHE A 120 4.50 17.54 -6.12
C PHE A 120 5.57 17.69 -7.19
N VAL A 121 6.15 16.56 -7.58
CA VAL A 121 7.08 16.43 -8.70
C VAL A 121 6.45 15.53 -9.77
N ALA A 122 6.44 15.99 -11.02
CA ALA A 122 5.65 15.36 -12.08
C ALA A 122 6.15 13.95 -12.45
N ASP A 123 7.46 13.78 -12.59
CA ASP A 123 8.04 12.53 -13.07
C ASP A 123 9.30 12.11 -12.30
N ARG A 124 9.70 10.85 -12.50
CA ARG A 124 10.81 10.23 -11.81
C ARG A 124 12.16 10.88 -12.17
N ALA A 125 12.35 11.34 -13.40
CA ALA A 125 13.63 11.93 -13.81
C ALA A 125 13.84 13.27 -13.11
N ALA A 126 12.81 14.11 -13.07
CA ALA A 126 12.80 15.35 -12.29
C ALA A 126 13.02 15.10 -10.80
N LEU A 127 12.38 14.06 -10.24
CA LEU A 127 12.57 13.69 -8.84
C LEU A 127 14.02 13.25 -8.55
N ARG A 128 14.60 12.39 -9.40
CA ARG A 128 15.99 11.92 -9.24
C ARG A 128 16.98 13.07 -9.27
N GLU A 129 16.78 14.02 -10.17
CA GLU A 129 17.61 15.21 -10.28
C GLU A 129 17.49 16.11 -9.03
N LEU A 130 16.26 16.35 -8.55
CA LEU A 130 16.03 17.09 -7.31
C LEU A 130 16.72 16.43 -6.12
N LEU A 131 16.54 15.12 -5.95
CA LEU A 131 17.15 14.35 -4.87
C LEU A 131 18.68 14.32 -4.96
N HIS A 132 19.23 14.21 -6.17
CA HIS A 132 20.67 14.26 -6.37
C HIS A 132 21.27 15.59 -5.87
N ARG A 133 20.67 16.72 -6.23
CA ARG A 133 21.09 18.04 -5.72
C ARG A 133 20.92 18.16 -4.21
N PHE A 134 19.78 17.72 -3.68
CA PHE A 134 19.49 17.74 -2.25
C PHE A 134 20.54 16.97 -1.43
N LEU A 135 20.91 15.77 -1.88
CA LEU A 135 21.88 14.91 -1.20
C LEU A 135 23.31 15.44 -1.34
N LEU A 136 23.65 16.11 -2.44
CA LEU A 136 24.93 16.79 -2.64
C LEU A 136 25.05 18.13 -1.90
N LEU A 137 24.00 18.55 -1.18
CA LEU A 137 23.87 19.85 -0.51
C LEU A 137 23.89 21.05 -1.47
N ASP A 138 23.57 20.82 -2.75
CA ASP A 138 23.47 21.88 -3.73
C ASP A 138 22.06 22.52 -3.68
N PRO A 139 21.87 23.74 -4.23
CA PRO A 139 20.55 24.35 -4.35
C PRO A 139 19.58 23.45 -5.12
N TRP A 140 18.52 23.01 -4.44
CA TRP A 140 17.58 22.01 -4.95
C TRP A 140 16.12 22.49 -4.96
N ASP A 141 15.80 23.47 -4.13
CA ASP A 141 14.45 23.99 -3.96
C ASP A 141 14.15 25.08 -4.98
N ASP A 142 13.09 24.89 -5.75
CA ASP A 142 12.57 25.89 -6.69
C ASP A 142 11.33 26.53 -6.06
N GLU A 143 11.48 27.77 -5.57
CA GLU A 143 10.40 28.53 -4.90
C GLU A 143 9.16 28.76 -5.78
N ALA A 144 9.24 28.47 -7.09
CA ALA A 144 8.12 28.63 -8.01
C ALA A 144 7.04 27.54 -7.88
N ALA A 145 7.35 26.38 -7.30
CA ALA A 145 6.39 25.28 -7.16
C ALA A 145 5.38 25.53 -6.02
N PRO A 146 4.09 25.21 -6.19
CA PRO A 146 3.11 25.34 -5.12
C PRO A 146 3.46 24.40 -3.96
N SER A 147 3.66 24.99 -2.78
CA SER A 147 3.87 24.27 -1.54
C SER A 147 2.56 24.08 -0.77
N TYR A 148 2.43 22.94 -0.11
CA TYR A 148 1.27 22.53 0.66
C TYR A 148 1.65 22.21 2.10
N ASP A 149 0.75 22.54 3.02
CA ASP A 149 0.78 22.08 4.40
C ASP A 149 -0.16 20.88 4.55
N LEU A 150 0.39 19.66 4.54
CA LEU A 150 -0.39 18.43 4.62
C LEU A 150 -1.09 18.24 5.98
N ASP A 151 -0.63 18.88 7.04
CA ASP A 151 -1.28 18.82 8.36
C ASP A 151 -2.64 19.52 8.33
N SER A 152 -2.84 20.44 7.38
CA SER A 152 -4.13 21.11 7.14
C SER A 152 -5.10 20.31 6.28
N TRP A 153 -4.63 19.27 5.58
CA TRP A 153 -5.45 18.49 4.65
C TRP A 153 -6.40 17.57 5.39
N LYS A 154 -7.59 17.38 4.83
CA LYS A 154 -8.65 16.60 5.47
C LYS A 154 -8.96 15.34 4.67
N PRO A 155 -9.34 14.24 5.35
CA PRO A 155 -9.79 13.05 4.65
C PRO A 155 -11.09 13.34 3.91
N LEU A 156 -11.07 13.06 2.60
CA LEU A 156 -12.25 13.00 1.73
C LEU A 156 -12.98 11.67 1.92
N LEU A 157 -12.20 10.58 1.96
CA LEU A 157 -12.67 9.20 2.00
C LEU A 157 -11.67 8.35 2.80
N ARG A 158 -12.18 7.35 3.51
CA ARG A 158 -11.40 6.24 4.05
C ARG A 158 -11.93 4.92 3.48
N ALA A 159 -11.04 4.07 2.98
CA ALA A 159 -11.43 2.77 2.46
C ALA A 159 -10.30 1.74 2.63
N ARG A 160 -10.66 0.46 2.78
CA ARG A 160 -9.70 -0.65 2.77
C ARG A 160 -9.25 -1.02 1.34
N SER A 161 -10.08 -0.70 0.33
CA SER A 161 -9.76 -1.00 -1.06
C SER A 161 -8.80 0.01 -1.67
N ALA A 162 -7.57 -0.42 -1.92
CA ALA A 162 -6.59 0.34 -2.71
C ALA A 162 -7.14 0.65 -4.11
N ARG A 163 -7.81 -0.30 -4.77
CA ARG A 163 -8.35 -0.11 -6.11
C ARG A 163 -9.41 0.98 -6.14
N TYR A 164 -10.30 1.02 -5.14
CA TYR A 164 -11.31 2.06 -5.06
C TYR A 164 -10.69 3.44 -4.80
N ILE A 165 -9.71 3.54 -3.88
CA ILE A 165 -8.97 4.77 -3.64
C ILE A 165 -8.26 5.25 -4.91
N GLN A 166 -7.68 4.34 -5.70
CA GLN A 166 -7.08 4.65 -6.98
C GLN A 166 -8.12 5.20 -7.97
N LYS A 167 -9.31 4.59 -8.10
CA LYS A 167 -10.38 5.11 -8.98
C LYS A 167 -10.82 6.51 -8.59
N VAL A 168 -10.95 6.79 -7.30
CA VAL A 168 -11.26 8.16 -6.80
C VAL A 168 -10.11 9.11 -7.13
N GLY A 169 -8.86 8.69 -6.89
CA GLY A 169 -7.66 9.46 -7.22
C GLY A 169 -7.53 9.77 -8.71
N GLU A 170 -7.88 8.83 -9.60
CA GLU A 170 -7.93 9.05 -11.04
C GLU A 170 -8.92 10.16 -11.41
N LYS A 171 -10.13 10.15 -10.81
CA LYS A 171 -11.14 11.21 -11.04
C LYS A 171 -10.71 12.57 -10.50
N LEU A 172 -10.04 12.60 -9.35
CA LEU A 172 -9.47 13.84 -8.81
C LEU A 172 -8.35 14.37 -9.71
N ALA A 173 -7.45 13.49 -10.17
CA ALA A 173 -6.37 13.85 -11.08
C ALA A 173 -6.88 14.35 -12.44
N ASP A 174 -7.95 13.75 -12.98
CA ASP A 174 -8.60 14.22 -14.22
C ASP A 174 -9.25 15.59 -14.09
N ALA A 175 -9.58 16.00 -12.86
CA ALA A 175 -10.17 17.29 -12.53
C ALA A 175 -9.13 18.30 -11.98
N ASP A 176 -7.83 18.00 -12.15
CA ASP A 176 -6.70 18.78 -11.63
C ASP A 176 -6.81 19.10 -10.13
N GLN A 177 -7.46 18.21 -9.36
CA GLN A 177 -7.57 18.34 -7.91
C GLN A 177 -6.36 17.67 -7.23
N PRO A 178 -5.54 18.42 -6.48
CA PRO A 178 -4.44 17.83 -5.72
C PRO A 178 -4.98 16.91 -4.61
N TYR A 179 -4.36 15.74 -4.47
CA TYR A 179 -4.67 14.78 -3.42
C TYR A 179 -3.42 13.97 -3.07
N THR A 180 -3.45 13.31 -1.92
CA THR A 180 -2.47 12.30 -1.52
C THR A 180 -3.17 11.19 -0.75
N VAL A 181 -2.55 10.03 -0.66
CA VAL A 181 -3.07 8.90 0.10
C VAL A 181 -2.17 8.65 1.30
N GLN A 182 -2.77 8.71 2.48
CA GLN A 182 -2.13 8.33 3.71
C GLN A 182 -2.33 6.83 3.94
N THR A 183 -1.24 6.09 4.07
CA THR A 183 -1.29 4.64 4.27
C THR A 183 -1.28 4.25 5.75
N PRO A 184 -1.85 3.07 6.09
CA PRO A 184 -1.83 2.52 7.45
C PRO A 184 -0.42 2.39 8.04
N VAL A 185 0.59 2.24 7.19
CA VAL A 185 2.00 2.12 7.59
C VAL A 185 2.48 3.38 8.33
N PHE A 186 1.96 4.55 7.96
CA PHE A 186 2.31 5.83 8.58
C PHE A 186 1.34 6.24 9.69
N THR A 187 0.05 5.89 9.59
CA THR A 187 -0.97 6.26 10.60
C THR A 187 -1.07 5.30 11.77
N ARG A 188 -0.53 4.08 11.63
CA ARG A 188 -0.80 2.95 12.53
C ARG A 188 -2.30 2.73 12.73
N ASP A 189 -3.11 3.02 11.71
CA ASP A 189 -4.55 2.82 11.77
C ASP A 189 -4.86 1.34 12.02
N PRO A 190 -5.48 0.97 13.15
CA PRO A 190 -5.78 -0.42 13.46
C PRO A 190 -6.77 -1.03 12.46
N GLY A 191 -7.56 -0.20 11.77
CA GLY A 191 -8.53 -0.65 10.76
C GLY A 191 -7.93 -0.98 9.38
N GLY A 192 -6.63 -0.71 9.19
CA GLY A 192 -5.94 -0.93 7.92
C GLY A 192 -6.46 -0.08 6.77
N GLN A 193 -7.11 1.06 7.05
CA GLN A 193 -7.74 1.89 6.03
C GLN A 193 -6.75 2.87 5.41
N LEU A 194 -6.83 3.01 4.10
CA LEU A 194 -6.22 4.11 3.37
C LEU A 194 -7.09 5.36 3.55
N ALA A 195 -6.47 6.51 3.76
CA ALA A 195 -7.16 7.80 3.81
C ALA A 195 -6.75 8.65 2.62
N LEU A 196 -7.71 9.02 1.77
CA LEU A 196 -7.48 9.96 0.68
C LEU A 196 -7.66 11.38 1.23
N LEU A 197 -6.59 12.17 1.19
CA LEU A 197 -6.53 13.53 1.71
C LEU A 197 -6.60 14.54 0.57
N VAL A 198 -7.31 15.64 0.81
CA VAL A 198 -7.41 16.78 -0.12
C VAL A 198 -7.24 18.10 0.65
N PRO A 199 -6.71 19.16 0.01
CA PRO A 199 -6.61 20.48 0.63
C PRO A 199 -8.00 21.13 0.78
N GLU A 200 -8.83 21.04 -0.26
CA GLU A 200 -10.19 21.58 -0.27
C GLU A 200 -11.21 20.46 -0.48
N ARG A 201 -12.16 20.34 0.46
CA ARG A 201 -13.14 19.25 0.42
C ARG A 201 -14.26 19.47 -0.58
N ALA A 202 -14.79 20.69 -0.69
CA ALA A 202 -15.99 20.96 -1.48
C ALA A 202 -15.92 20.51 -2.96
N PRO A 203 -14.87 20.84 -3.75
CA PRO A 203 -14.77 20.37 -5.13
C PRO A 203 -14.55 18.86 -5.22
N ALA A 204 -13.73 18.31 -4.32
CA ALA A 204 -13.44 16.87 -4.27
C ALA A 204 -14.66 16.02 -3.87
N GLU A 205 -15.53 16.54 -2.99
CA GLU A 205 -16.79 15.89 -2.59
C GLU A 205 -17.76 15.78 -3.76
N GLN A 206 -17.86 16.80 -4.63
CA GLN A 206 -18.71 16.73 -5.82
C GLN A 206 -18.27 15.60 -6.77
N ILE A 207 -16.95 15.42 -6.93
CA ILE A 207 -16.38 14.34 -7.73
C ILE A 207 -16.70 12.98 -7.09
N LEU A 208 -16.56 12.87 -5.76
CA LEU A 208 -16.88 11.65 -5.02
C LEU A 208 -18.38 11.31 -5.13
N TYR A 209 -19.27 12.29 -4.97
CA TYR A 209 -20.72 12.07 -5.10
C TYR A 209 -21.09 11.62 -6.51
N ALA A 210 -20.55 12.25 -7.55
CA ALA A 210 -20.79 11.83 -8.93
C ALA A 210 -20.33 10.38 -9.19
N LEU A 211 -19.22 9.96 -8.57
CA LEU A 211 -18.76 8.57 -8.64
C LEU A 211 -19.70 7.62 -7.90
N GLN A 212 -20.18 8.00 -6.71
CA GLN A 212 -21.12 7.21 -5.93
C GLN A 212 -22.48 7.07 -6.65
N ASP A 213 -22.97 8.14 -7.26
CA ASP A 213 -24.19 8.12 -8.07
C ASP A 213 -24.05 7.18 -9.27
N HIS A 214 -22.88 7.19 -9.94
CA HIS A 214 -22.58 6.24 -11.02
C HIS A 214 -22.58 4.79 -10.53
N LEU A 215 -21.98 4.52 -9.36
CA LEU A 215 -21.99 3.18 -8.77
C LEU A 215 -23.42 2.72 -8.44
N LEU A 216 -24.25 3.60 -7.89
CA LEU A 216 -25.67 3.30 -7.61
C LEU A 216 -26.45 3.01 -8.90
N ASP A 217 -26.21 3.76 -9.98
CA ASP A 217 -26.78 3.46 -11.31
C ASP A 217 -26.35 2.10 -11.82
N LEU A 218 -25.06 1.74 -11.67
CA LEU A 218 -24.55 0.43 -12.07
C LEU A 218 -25.23 -0.71 -11.31
N TYR A 219 -25.38 -0.58 -9.98
CA TYR A 219 -26.11 -1.57 -9.17
C TYR A 219 -27.56 -1.73 -9.64
N ALA A 220 -28.29 -0.62 -9.82
CA ALA A 220 -29.68 -0.66 -10.27
C ALA A 220 -29.82 -1.29 -11.67
N ARG A 221 -28.88 -0.99 -12.58
CA ARG A 221 -28.86 -1.58 -13.91
C ARG A 221 -28.50 -3.06 -13.90
N ALA A 222 -27.65 -3.50 -12.98
CA ALA A 222 -27.28 -4.91 -12.85
C ALA A 222 -28.47 -5.72 -12.35
N GLU A 223 -29.18 -5.23 -11.33
CA GLU A 223 -30.42 -5.84 -10.82
C GLU A 223 -31.53 -5.88 -11.88
N GLN A 224 -31.67 -4.80 -12.66
CA GLN A 224 -32.60 -4.79 -13.79
C GLN A 224 -32.21 -5.82 -14.86
N ALA A 225 -30.92 -5.93 -15.20
CA ALA A 225 -30.45 -6.90 -16.18
C ALA A 225 -30.69 -8.35 -15.72
N GLN A 226 -30.53 -8.63 -14.43
CA GLN A 226 -30.87 -9.91 -13.82
C GLN A 226 -32.37 -10.19 -13.93
N THR A 227 -33.22 -9.22 -13.60
CA THR A 227 -34.69 -9.32 -13.71
C THR A 227 -35.13 -9.56 -15.15
N ASP A 228 -34.48 -8.91 -16.11
CA ASP A 228 -34.73 -9.05 -17.55
C ASP A 228 -34.13 -10.36 -18.14
N ASN A 229 -33.42 -11.16 -17.32
CA ASN A 229 -32.67 -12.34 -17.74
C ASN A 229 -31.67 -12.04 -18.89
N ALA A 230 -31.09 -10.85 -18.86
CA ALA A 230 -30.16 -10.32 -19.86
C ALA A 230 -28.71 -10.62 -19.44
N LEU A 231 -28.34 -11.90 -19.45
CA LEU A 231 -27.11 -12.44 -18.86
C LEU A 231 -25.82 -11.74 -19.31
N ASP A 232 -25.65 -11.47 -20.61
CA ASP A 232 -24.45 -10.78 -21.12
C ASP A 232 -24.32 -9.35 -20.55
N ARG A 233 -25.45 -8.67 -20.38
CA ARG A 233 -25.49 -7.31 -19.83
C ARG A 233 -25.23 -7.33 -18.33
N GLU A 234 -25.82 -8.27 -17.60
CA GLU A 234 -25.59 -8.49 -16.17
C GLU A 234 -24.10 -8.75 -15.89
N LEU A 235 -23.48 -9.67 -16.65
CA LEU A 235 -22.05 -9.97 -16.54
C LEU A 235 -21.18 -8.73 -16.77
N ALA A 236 -21.48 -7.92 -17.79
CA ALA A 236 -20.72 -6.71 -18.06
C ALA A 236 -20.82 -5.68 -16.91
N LEU A 237 -22.01 -5.54 -16.32
CA LEU A 237 -22.24 -4.59 -15.23
C LEU A 237 -21.58 -5.03 -13.92
N TYR A 238 -21.67 -6.32 -13.56
CA TYR A 238 -20.97 -6.81 -12.37
C TYR A 238 -19.46 -6.85 -12.56
N ALA A 239 -18.95 -7.09 -13.78
CA ALA A 239 -17.53 -6.95 -14.07
C ALA A 239 -17.06 -5.49 -13.91
N GLU A 240 -17.85 -4.51 -14.34
CA GLU A 240 -17.57 -3.08 -14.09
C GLU A 240 -17.58 -2.76 -12.59
N LEU A 241 -18.58 -3.23 -11.84
CA LEU A 241 -18.63 -3.06 -10.37
C LEU A 241 -17.42 -3.69 -9.66
N ALA A 242 -16.99 -4.88 -10.10
CA ALA A 242 -15.79 -5.54 -9.60
C ALA A 242 -14.50 -4.78 -9.98
N ASP A 243 -14.47 -4.10 -11.14
CA ASP A 243 -13.35 -3.24 -11.57
C ASP A 243 -13.16 -2.01 -10.66
N TYR A 244 -14.20 -1.56 -9.95
CA TYR A 244 -14.04 -0.57 -8.90
C TYR A 244 -13.37 -1.12 -7.64
N GLY A 245 -13.27 -2.45 -7.52
CA GLY A 245 -12.66 -3.13 -6.39
C GLY A 245 -13.35 -2.81 -5.08
N LEU A 246 -14.67 -2.61 -5.10
CA LEU A 246 -15.43 -2.44 -3.87
C LEU A 246 -15.27 -3.72 -3.05
N ASN A 247 -14.88 -3.60 -1.78
CA ASN A 247 -14.83 -4.72 -0.84
C ASN A 247 -16.27 -5.08 -0.45
N ASN A 248 -17.08 -5.52 -1.41
CA ASN A 248 -18.47 -5.88 -1.24
C ASN A 248 -18.65 -7.34 -1.72
N PRO A 249 -18.79 -8.31 -0.81
CA PRO A 249 -18.98 -9.71 -1.16
C PRO A 249 -20.12 -9.95 -2.16
N ALA A 250 -21.20 -9.16 -2.08
CA ALA A 250 -22.38 -9.33 -2.93
C ALA A 250 -22.09 -9.09 -4.42
N VAL A 251 -21.17 -8.19 -4.76
CA VAL A 251 -20.78 -7.96 -6.17
C VAL A 251 -20.16 -9.22 -6.75
N TYR A 252 -19.24 -9.83 -6.01
CA TYR A 252 -18.53 -11.03 -6.45
C TYR A 252 -19.43 -12.27 -6.43
N TYR A 253 -20.35 -12.38 -5.46
CA TYR A 253 -21.34 -13.44 -5.43
C TYR A 253 -22.24 -13.39 -6.67
N ASN A 254 -22.81 -12.22 -6.99
CA ASN A 254 -23.70 -12.08 -8.13
C ASN A 254 -22.94 -12.26 -9.47
N LEU A 255 -21.70 -11.76 -9.57
CA LEU A 255 -20.84 -12.05 -10.70
C LEU A 255 -20.59 -13.55 -10.86
N GLY A 256 -20.32 -14.26 -9.76
CA GLY A 256 -20.12 -15.70 -9.73
C GLY A 256 -21.36 -16.47 -10.19
N ALA A 257 -22.55 -16.05 -9.74
CA ALA A 257 -23.83 -16.65 -10.14
C ALA A 257 -24.06 -16.49 -11.64
N ALA A 258 -23.96 -15.28 -12.17
CA ALA A 258 -24.10 -15.01 -13.61
C ALA A 258 -23.06 -15.78 -14.44
N LEU A 259 -21.80 -15.88 -13.97
CA LEU A 259 -20.77 -16.67 -14.64
C LEU A 259 -21.09 -18.16 -14.64
N ALA A 260 -21.60 -18.70 -13.53
CA ALA A 260 -21.99 -20.10 -13.44
C ALA A 260 -23.16 -20.43 -14.37
N GLU A 261 -24.16 -19.55 -14.45
CA GLU A 261 -25.31 -19.67 -15.36
C GLU A 261 -24.88 -19.63 -16.83
N SER A 262 -23.88 -18.82 -17.17
CA SER A 262 -23.29 -18.78 -18.52
C SER A 262 -22.37 -19.98 -18.85
N GLY A 263 -22.17 -20.90 -17.90
CA GLY A 263 -21.26 -22.05 -18.06
C GLY A 263 -19.78 -21.74 -17.88
N ARG A 264 -19.42 -20.52 -17.48
CA ARG A 264 -18.04 -20.06 -17.24
C ARG A 264 -17.56 -20.46 -15.84
N HIS A 265 -17.58 -21.76 -15.56
CA HIS A 265 -17.40 -22.31 -14.21
C HIS A 265 -16.07 -21.93 -13.52
N ALA A 266 -14.97 -21.86 -14.27
CA ALA A 266 -13.66 -21.52 -13.68
C ALA A 266 -13.63 -20.06 -13.18
N GLU A 267 -14.25 -19.15 -13.93
CA GLU A 267 -14.33 -17.73 -13.55
C GLU A 267 -15.36 -17.54 -12.43
N ALA A 268 -16.47 -18.28 -12.47
CA ALA A 268 -17.42 -18.33 -11.37
C ALA A 268 -16.75 -18.75 -10.05
N ALA A 269 -15.89 -19.77 -10.09
CA ALA A 269 -15.13 -20.20 -8.93
C ALA A 269 -14.28 -19.05 -8.37
N THR A 270 -13.54 -18.34 -9.22
CA THR A 270 -12.76 -17.17 -8.78
C THR A 270 -13.62 -16.11 -8.12
N ALA A 271 -14.79 -15.79 -8.68
CA ALA A 271 -15.70 -14.79 -8.12
C ALA A 271 -16.28 -15.24 -6.78
N PHE A 272 -16.75 -16.48 -6.64
CA PHE A 272 -17.25 -16.99 -5.36
C PHE A 272 -16.17 -17.10 -4.28
N ILE A 273 -14.92 -17.43 -4.65
CA ILE A 273 -13.79 -17.43 -3.72
C ILE A 273 -13.53 -16.02 -3.20
N GLU A 274 -13.57 -15.00 -4.07
CA GLU A 274 -13.41 -13.61 -3.64
C GLU A 274 -14.56 -13.17 -2.71
N ALA A 275 -15.80 -13.57 -3.03
CA ALA A 275 -16.95 -13.33 -2.17
C ALA A 275 -16.76 -13.97 -0.78
N ALA A 276 -16.33 -15.24 -0.73
CA ALA A 276 -16.05 -15.95 0.51
C ALA A 276 -14.96 -15.23 1.32
N SER A 277 -13.84 -14.88 0.69
CA SER A 277 -12.73 -14.21 1.37
C SER A 277 -13.14 -12.87 1.98
N LEU A 278 -13.94 -12.07 1.28
CA LEU A 278 -14.44 -10.79 1.79
C LEU A 278 -15.41 -11.00 2.97
N SER A 279 -16.38 -11.91 2.85
CA SER A 279 -17.33 -12.21 3.93
C SER A 279 -16.65 -12.77 5.18
N LEU A 280 -15.64 -13.62 5.01
CA LEU A 280 -14.91 -14.21 6.13
C LEU A 280 -14.00 -13.17 6.81
N ALA A 281 -13.38 -12.27 6.05
CA ALA A 281 -12.61 -11.15 6.62
C ALA A 281 -13.50 -10.16 7.39
N GLU A 282 -14.75 -9.95 6.97
CA GLU A 282 -15.73 -9.17 7.73
C GLU A 282 -16.04 -9.84 9.07
N LEU A 283 -16.32 -11.15 9.07
CA LEU A 283 -16.60 -11.96 10.26
C LEU A 283 -15.44 -12.05 11.25
N ASP A 284 -14.21 -12.03 10.75
CA ASP A 284 -13.00 -12.01 11.57
C ASP A 284 -12.79 -10.61 12.18
N SER A 285 -13.05 -9.53 11.42
CA SER A 285 -12.89 -8.16 11.94
C SER A 285 -13.88 -7.76 13.03
N GLU A 286 -15.03 -8.44 13.13
CA GLU A 286 -16.01 -8.27 14.21
C GLU A 286 -15.57 -8.98 15.52
N VAL A 287 -14.65 -9.95 15.43
CA VAL A 287 -14.04 -10.65 16.56
C VAL A 287 -12.66 -10.04 16.81
N HIS A 288 -12.54 -9.14 17.79
CA HIS A 288 -11.31 -8.38 18.03
C HIS A 288 -10.06 -9.27 18.13
N PHE A 289 -9.08 -9.09 17.23
CA PHE A 289 -7.70 -9.50 17.51
C PHE A 289 -6.62 -8.54 17.01
N GLN A 290 -5.54 -8.48 17.80
CA GLN A 290 -4.41 -7.57 17.67
C GLN A 290 -3.58 -7.86 16.42
N ALA A 291 -3.42 -6.83 15.60
CA ALA A 291 -2.67 -6.86 14.36
C ALA A 291 -1.25 -7.43 14.53
N ARG A 292 -0.93 -8.49 13.78
CA ARG A 292 0.46 -8.89 13.52
C ARG A 292 0.75 -8.88 12.02
N LYS A 293 1.87 -8.21 11.71
CA LYS A 293 2.50 -8.02 10.38
C LYS A 293 2.40 -9.24 9.47
N GLY A 294 1.85 -9.02 8.28
CA GLY A 294 1.99 -9.89 7.10
C GLY A 294 1.90 -9.04 5.84
N SER A 295 2.98 -9.03 5.07
CA SER A 295 3.20 -8.24 3.87
C SER A 295 2.44 -8.76 2.66
N GLY A 296 2.00 -7.86 1.78
CA GLY A 296 1.91 -8.14 0.35
C GLY A 296 0.51 -7.94 -0.21
N GLY A 297 0.32 -6.84 -0.92
CA GLY A 297 -0.75 -6.76 -1.91
C GLY A 297 -0.45 -7.69 -3.09
N LEU A 298 -1.51 -8.23 -3.69
CA LEU A 298 -1.72 -8.41 -5.12
C LEU A 298 -3.11 -9.04 -5.31
N GLY A 299 -3.98 -8.32 -6.01
CA GLY A 299 -5.33 -8.78 -6.34
C GLY A 299 -5.30 -10.03 -7.21
N GLY A 300 -6.25 -10.93 -6.94
CA GLY A 300 -6.39 -12.24 -7.57
C GLY A 300 -6.40 -13.37 -6.54
N ALA A 301 -6.90 -14.54 -6.93
CA ALA A 301 -7.22 -15.68 -6.06
C ALA A 301 -6.15 -16.07 -5.01
N PHE A 302 -4.86 -15.77 -5.23
CA PHE A 302 -3.79 -15.98 -4.25
C PHE A 302 -3.86 -15.05 -3.02
N GLY A 303 -4.33 -13.80 -3.18
CA GLY A 303 -4.58 -12.88 -2.06
C GLY A 303 -5.78 -13.34 -1.22
N ALA A 304 -6.84 -13.80 -1.88
CA ALA A 304 -8.02 -14.40 -1.27
C ALA A 304 -7.65 -15.65 -0.44
N LEU A 305 -6.83 -16.55 -0.98
CA LEU A 305 -6.26 -17.71 -0.27
C LEU A 305 -5.44 -17.32 0.95
N SER A 306 -4.64 -16.25 0.85
CA SER A 306 -3.82 -15.76 1.97
C SER A 306 -4.65 -15.12 3.09
N MET A 307 -5.76 -14.45 2.76
CA MET A 307 -6.72 -13.95 3.75
C MET A 307 -7.49 -15.08 4.43
N LEU A 308 -7.91 -16.10 3.67
CA LEU A 308 -8.51 -17.31 4.23
C LEU A 308 -7.52 -18.02 5.18
N ALA A 309 -6.23 -18.03 4.83
CA ALA A 309 -5.16 -18.52 5.69
C ALA A 309 -5.02 -17.76 7.02
N ALA A 310 -5.30 -16.45 7.03
CA ALA A 310 -5.24 -15.63 8.24
C ALA A 310 -6.44 -15.88 9.18
N ALA A 311 -7.62 -16.15 8.62
CA ALA A 311 -8.84 -16.44 9.37
C ALA A 311 -8.78 -17.75 10.18
N PHE A 312 -7.74 -18.58 9.99
CA PHE A 312 -7.50 -19.78 10.81
C PHE A 312 -7.02 -19.47 12.24
N LYS A 313 -6.55 -18.24 12.51
CA LYS A 313 -6.00 -17.86 13.81
C LYS A 313 -7.01 -17.09 14.66
N SER A 314 -8.14 -17.72 14.98
CA SER A 314 -9.05 -17.21 16.01
C SER A 314 -8.63 -17.73 17.39
N ASP A 315 -8.05 -16.86 18.22
CA ASP A 315 -7.77 -17.07 19.65
C ASP A 315 -9.06 -16.94 20.50
N ASP A 316 -10.15 -17.61 20.10
CA ASP A 316 -11.41 -17.59 20.87
C ASP A 316 -11.47 -18.81 21.83
N ASP A 317 -11.26 -18.55 23.12
CA ASP A 317 -11.41 -19.48 24.27
C ASP A 317 -12.90 -19.84 24.53
N GLY A 318 -13.72 -19.91 23.48
CA GLY A 318 -15.12 -20.34 23.54
C GLY A 318 -15.23 -21.86 23.75
N PRO A 319 -16.36 -22.36 24.31
CA PRO A 319 -16.54 -23.79 24.52
C PRO A 319 -16.47 -24.54 23.18
N ALA A 320 -15.43 -25.39 23.01
CA ALA A 320 -15.03 -26.11 21.81
C ALA A 320 -16.07 -27.08 21.19
N ASP A 321 -17.31 -27.09 21.67
CA ASP A 321 -18.35 -28.06 21.30
C ASP A 321 -19.52 -27.45 20.51
N GLN A 322 -19.54 -26.13 20.26
CA GLN A 322 -20.64 -25.49 19.49
C GLN A 322 -20.13 -24.93 18.17
N GLN A 323 -20.70 -25.44 17.06
CA GLN A 323 -20.49 -24.88 15.74
C GLN A 323 -20.95 -23.41 15.72
N ARG A 324 -20.13 -22.54 15.14
CA ARG A 324 -20.46 -21.13 14.93
C ARG A 324 -21.49 -21.03 13.80
N GLU A 325 -22.62 -20.40 14.07
CA GLU A 325 -23.57 -20.03 13.02
C GLU A 325 -22.91 -19.03 12.07
N LEU A 326 -22.93 -19.35 10.78
CA LEU A 326 -22.46 -18.45 9.73
C LEU A 326 -23.65 -17.66 9.18
N PRO A 327 -23.44 -16.43 8.70
CA PRO A 327 -24.49 -15.71 8.00
C PRO A 327 -24.99 -16.48 6.77
N ASP A 328 -26.29 -16.43 6.47
CA ASP A 328 -26.93 -17.11 5.34
C ASP A 328 -26.16 -16.93 4.01
N HIS A 329 -25.65 -15.73 3.75
CA HIS A 329 -24.92 -15.45 2.50
C HIS A 329 -23.60 -16.23 2.38
N VAL A 330 -22.94 -16.57 3.49
CA VAL A 330 -21.73 -17.42 3.49
C VAL A 330 -22.10 -18.88 3.21
N GLU A 331 -23.21 -19.34 3.75
CA GLU A 331 -23.74 -20.68 3.45
C GLU A 331 -24.15 -20.82 1.98
N ASP A 332 -24.77 -19.78 1.42
CA ASP A 332 -25.08 -19.72 -0.01
C ASP A 332 -23.80 -19.77 -0.87
N ILE A 333 -22.76 -19.02 -0.51
CA ILE A 333 -21.46 -19.08 -1.19
C ILE A 333 -20.87 -20.50 -1.11
N GLU A 334 -20.88 -21.13 0.06
CA GLU A 334 -20.41 -22.51 0.25
C GLU A 334 -21.16 -23.48 -0.68
N LEU A 335 -22.48 -23.34 -0.76
CA LEU A 335 -23.32 -24.19 -1.59
C LEU A 335 -23.01 -24.01 -3.10
N GLN A 336 -22.74 -22.78 -3.55
CA GLN A 336 -22.31 -22.55 -4.93
C GLN A 336 -20.91 -23.13 -5.21
N LEU A 337 -19.97 -22.98 -4.28
CA LEU A 337 -18.64 -23.59 -4.39
C LEU A 337 -18.72 -25.12 -4.46
N LEU A 338 -19.56 -25.75 -3.63
CA LEU A 338 -19.83 -27.19 -3.69
C LEU A 338 -20.40 -27.64 -5.04
N ARG A 339 -21.32 -26.86 -5.62
CA ARG A 339 -21.88 -27.13 -6.96
C ARG A 339 -20.80 -27.08 -8.04
N LEU A 340 -19.84 -26.16 -7.92
CA LEU A 340 -18.74 -26.01 -8.88
C LEU A 340 -17.73 -27.17 -8.83
N LEU A 341 -17.68 -27.95 -7.75
CA LEU A 341 -16.86 -29.17 -7.72
C LEU A 341 -17.33 -30.27 -8.68
N ASN A 342 -18.57 -30.23 -9.17
CA ASN A 342 -19.02 -31.18 -10.19
C ASN A 342 -18.31 -30.95 -11.55
N PRO A 343 -18.36 -29.75 -12.15
CA PRO A 343 -17.56 -29.45 -13.35
C PRO A 343 -16.06 -29.26 -13.06
N LEU A 344 -15.65 -28.97 -11.82
CA LEU A 344 -14.26 -28.67 -11.44
C LEU A 344 -13.81 -29.47 -10.20
N PRO A 345 -13.72 -30.81 -10.27
CA PRO A 345 -13.50 -31.67 -9.10
C PRO A 345 -12.16 -31.46 -8.40
N ASP A 346 -11.13 -31.06 -9.14
CA ASP A 346 -9.75 -30.93 -8.65
C ASP A 346 -9.33 -29.45 -8.50
N ASN A 347 -10.27 -28.51 -8.47
CA ASN A 347 -9.96 -27.09 -8.31
C ASN A 347 -9.51 -26.79 -6.87
N LEU A 348 -8.20 -26.74 -6.68
CA LEU A 348 -7.55 -26.49 -5.37
C LEU A 348 -8.05 -25.23 -4.67
N PRO A 349 -8.15 -24.05 -5.33
CA PRO A 349 -8.72 -22.86 -4.70
C PRO A 349 -10.14 -23.06 -4.12
N VAL A 350 -11.02 -23.77 -4.83
CA VAL A 350 -12.37 -24.06 -4.33
C VAL A 350 -12.31 -24.95 -3.08
N HIS A 351 -11.46 -25.99 -3.08
CA HIS A 351 -11.28 -26.84 -1.90
C HIS A 351 -10.75 -26.06 -0.69
N HIS A 352 -9.79 -25.16 -0.91
CA HIS A 352 -9.27 -24.26 0.14
C HIS A 352 -10.36 -23.36 0.72
N SER A 353 -11.19 -22.74 -0.11
CA SER A 353 -12.29 -21.91 0.38
C SER A 353 -13.32 -22.71 1.18
N LEU A 354 -13.66 -23.92 0.74
CA LEU A 354 -14.55 -24.81 1.49
C LEU A 354 -13.95 -25.26 2.83
N ALA A 355 -12.64 -25.57 2.85
CA ALA A 355 -11.92 -25.90 4.08
C ALA A 355 -11.91 -24.71 5.06
N ALA A 356 -11.70 -23.49 4.54
CA ALA A 356 -11.73 -22.26 5.32
C ALA A 356 -13.09 -21.97 5.95
N ILE A 357 -14.18 -22.11 5.17
CA ILE A 357 -15.54 -21.95 5.68
C ILE A 357 -15.83 -22.96 6.80
N ALA A 358 -15.46 -24.23 6.63
CA ALA A 358 -15.64 -25.27 7.65
C ALA A 358 -14.84 -24.96 8.93
N ALA A 359 -13.60 -24.49 8.80
CA ALA A 359 -12.78 -24.13 9.95
C ALA A 359 -13.36 -22.95 10.74
N ILE A 360 -13.84 -21.91 10.07
CA ILE A 360 -14.46 -20.73 10.72
C ILE A 360 -15.81 -21.07 11.36
N ARG A 361 -16.54 -22.03 10.79
CA ARG A 361 -17.73 -22.64 11.43
C ARG A 361 -17.37 -23.43 12.69
N HIS A 362 -16.10 -23.67 12.97
CA HIS A 362 -15.61 -24.63 13.97
C HIS A 362 -16.13 -26.06 13.73
N ASP A 363 -16.37 -26.43 12.47
CA ASP A 363 -16.66 -27.80 12.07
C ASP A 363 -15.34 -28.53 11.77
N VAL A 364 -14.61 -28.85 12.84
CA VAL A 364 -13.28 -29.49 12.76
C VAL A 364 -13.30 -30.79 11.96
N PRO A 365 -14.26 -31.72 12.13
CA PRO A 365 -14.31 -32.94 11.32
C PRO A 365 -14.41 -32.66 9.82
N LEU A 366 -15.28 -31.73 9.42
CA LEU A 366 -15.45 -31.35 8.02
C LEU A 366 -14.21 -30.62 7.48
N ALA A 367 -13.62 -29.71 8.26
CA ALA A 367 -12.41 -29.00 7.88
C ALA A 367 -11.24 -29.98 7.63
N LEU A 368 -11.02 -30.94 8.53
CA LEU A 368 -10.00 -31.99 8.38
C LEU A 368 -10.25 -32.86 7.14
N GLU A 369 -11.50 -33.23 6.86
CA GLU A 369 -11.84 -33.96 5.62
C GLU A 369 -11.42 -33.16 4.38
N ARG A 370 -11.72 -31.86 4.34
CA ARG A 370 -11.40 -30.97 3.22
C ARG A 370 -9.88 -30.75 3.08
N TYR A 371 -9.15 -30.60 4.19
CA TYR A 371 -7.70 -30.46 4.15
C TYR A 371 -6.97 -31.72 3.72
N HIS A 372 -7.44 -32.90 4.15
CA HIS A 372 -6.92 -34.15 3.61
C HIS A 372 -7.19 -34.28 2.10
N LYS A 373 -8.34 -33.79 1.62
CA LYS A 373 -8.64 -33.74 0.18
C LYS A 373 -7.67 -32.83 -0.56
N ILE A 374 -7.32 -31.67 0.00
CA ILE A 374 -6.30 -30.76 -0.55
C ILE A 374 -4.95 -31.48 -0.63
N LEU A 375 -4.49 -32.13 0.44
CA LEU A 375 -3.21 -32.86 0.43
C LEU A 375 -3.19 -34.05 -0.54
N ALA A 376 -4.33 -34.69 -0.79
CA ALA A 376 -4.43 -35.74 -1.80
C ALA A 376 -4.25 -35.20 -3.23
N LEU A 377 -4.64 -33.94 -3.48
CA LEU A 377 -4.48 -33.25 -4.77
C LEU A 377 -3.12 -32.55 -4.89
N ALA A 378 -2.63 -31.98 -3.79
CA ALA A 378 -1.39 -31.22 -3.67
C ALA A 378 -0.66 -31.59 -2.36
N PRO A 379 0.20 -32.63 -2.36
CA PRO A 379 0.87 -33.10 -1.15
C PRO A 379 1.78 -32.08 -0.46
N ASP A 380 2.22 -31.06 -1.20
CA ASP A 380 3.10 -29.99 -0.72
C ASP A 380 2.36 -28.72 -0.29
N ASP A 381 1.03 -28.78 -0.15
CA ASP A 381 0.23 -27.65 0.29
C ASP A 381 0.50 -27.30 1.77
N GLU A 382 1.27 -26.23 1.97
CA GLU A 382 1.69 -25.76 3.30
C GLU A 382 0.52 -25.36 4.22
N PRO A 383 -0.50 -24.59 3.75
CA PRO A 383 -1.66 -24.26 4.59
C PRO A 383 -2.38 -25.50 5.12
N ALA A 384 -2.60 -26.51 4.27
CA ALA A 384 -3.26 -27.75 4.67
C ALA A 384 -2.44 -28.55 5.69
N LYS A 385 -1.11 -28.66 5.49
CA LYS A 385 -0.20 -29.30 6.46
C LYS A 385 -0.23 -28.60 7.81
N LEU A 386 -0.19 -27.26 7.81
CA LEU A 386 -0.19 -26.46 9.03
C LEU A 386 -1.48 -26.68 9.84
N TYR A 387 -2.65 -26.58 9.19
CA TYR A 387 -3.93 -26.73 9.86
C TYR A 387 -4.08 -28.11 10.50
N ILE A 388 -3.76 -29.19 9.78
CA ILE A 388 -3.85 -30.56 10.32
C ILE A 388 -2.93 -30.73 11.52
N ALA A 389 -1.69 -30.26 11.43
CA ALA A 389 -0.73 -30.35 12.53
C ALA A 389 -1.18 -29.56 13.78
N GLU A 390 -1.84 -28.41 13.61
CA GLU A 390 -2.42 -27.63 14.70
C GLU A 390 -3.58 -28.37 15.39
N GLN A 391 -4.46 -29.03 14.62
CA GLN A 391 -5.58 -29.80 15.18
C GLN A 391 -5.14 -31.12 15.85
N GLU A 392 -4.08 -31.76 15.37
CA GLU A 392 -3.51 -32.96 16.01
C GLU A 392 -2.76 -32.67 17.32
N ALA A 393 -2.40 -31.41 17.56
CA ALA A 393 -1.68 -30.96 18.76
C ALA A 393 -2.62 -30.55 19.92
N GLN A 394 -3.92 -30.38 19.66
CA GLN A 394 -4.97 -30.08 20.64
C GLN A 394 -5.58 -31.39 21.18
#